data_AF-A0A1F8CHV1-F1
#
_entry.id   AF-A0A1F8CHV1-F1
#
_cell.length_a   1.000
_cell.length_b   1.000
_cell.length_c   1.000
_cell.angle_alpha   90.00
_cell.angle_beta   90.00
_cell.angle_gamma   90.00
#
_symmetry.space_group_name_H-M   'P 1'
#
loop_
_entity.id
_entity.type
_entity.pdbx_description
1 polymer ?
#
loop_
_entity_poly.entity_id
_entity_poly.type
_entity_poly.pdbx_seq_one_letter_code
_entity_poly.pdbx_strand_id
1 'polypeptide(L)'
;MGLIVRKKASKKQLMDMRNKILDIAMNLNRIGNWAADDYYAKKKRIKMFLENTTKYLQQVDKIPHNSPFKKTFDRFMDEYPKLKEEGLEGPKKPLWWAEKMMTWGNILTHRSTFLSK
;
A
#
# COMPACT_ATOMS: atom_id res chain seq x y z
N MET A 1 10.15 -36.34 13.68
CA MET A 1 9.86 -35.21 12.78
C MET A 1 8.97 -34.22 13.52
N GLY A 2 9.47 -33.05 13.86
CA GLY A 2 8.68 -32.04 14.59
C GLY A 2 7.65 -31.39 13.67
N LEU A 3 6.37 -31.53 14.00
CA LEU A 3 5.29 -30.71 13.45
C LEU A 3 5.59 -29.25 13.80
N ILE A 4 6.05 -28.46 12.83
CA ILE A 4 6.14 -27.00 12.98
C ILE A 4 4.69 -26.48 13.02
N VAL A 5 4.14 -26.35 14.22
CA VAL A 5 2.85 -25.68 14.44
C VAL A 5 3.05 -24.21 14.06
N ARG A 6 2.57 -23.81 12.87
CA ARG A 6 2.57 -22.40 12.46
C ARG A 6 1.67 -21.62 13.42
N LYS A 7 2.26 -20.82 14.31
CA LYS A 7 1.54 -19.95 15.24
C LYS A 7 0.70 -18.94 14.45
N LYS A 8 -0.62 -18.97 14.64
CA LYS A 8 -1.55 -18.02 14.03
C LYS A 8 -1.29 -16.62 14.60
N ALA A 9 -1.37 -15.59 13.76
CA ALA A 9 -1.23 -14.21 14.22
C ALA A 9 -2.33 -13.86 15.25
N SER A 10 -1.96 -13.12 16.29
CA SER A 10 -2.92 -12.64 17.30
C SER A 10 -3.84 -11.56 16.74
N LYS A 11 -5.02 -11.38 17.36
CA LYS A 11 -5.96 -10.32 16.99
C LYS A 11 -5.34 -8.91 17.05
N LYS A 12 -4.46 -8.67 18.03
CA LYS A 12 -3.72 -7.40 18.15
C LYS A 12 -2.81 -7.20 16.94
N GLN A 13 -2.00 -8.20 16.58
CA GLN A 13 -1.13 -8.13 15.39
C GLN A 13 -1.93 -7.91 14.10
N LEU A 14 -3.08 -8.57 13.96
CA LEU A 14 -3.97 -8.38 12.81
C LEU A 14 -4.51 -6.95 12.71
N MET A 15 -4.86 -6.34 13.84
CA MET A 15 -5.28 -4.94 13.89
C MET A 15 -4.13 -3.99 13.56
N ASP A 16 -2.95 -4.22 14.14
CA ASP A 16 -1.76 -3.39 13.87
C ASP A 16 -1.35 -3.45 12.39
N MET A 17 -1.38 -4.64 11.78
CA MET A 17 -1.19 -4.81 10.33
C MET A 17 -2.24 -4.04 9.54
N ARG A 18 -3.52 -4.15 9.90
CA ARG A 18 -4.59 -3.43 9.22
C ARG A 18 -4.38 -1.92 9.28
N ASN A 19 -4.00 -1.36 10.43
CA ASN A 19 -3.76 0.08 10.58
C ASN A 19 -2.63 0.56 9.66
N LYS A 20 -1.51 -0.18 9.60
CA LYS A 20 -0.41 0.14 8.66
C LYS A 20 -0.86 0.10 7.20
N ILE A 21 -1.70 -0.87 6.82
CA ILE A 21 -2.27 -0.93 5.46
C ILE A 21 -3.17 0.27 5.17
N LEU A 22 -3.93 0.74 6.16
CA LEU A 22 -4.76 1.95 6.01
C LEU A 22 -3.89 3.21 5.89
N ASP A 23 -2.78 3.31 6.62
CA ASP A 23 -1.83 4.42 6.47
C ASP A 23 -1.19 4.45 5.07
N ILE A 24 -0.82 3.28 4.54
CA ILE A 24 -0.36 3.11 3.16
C ILE A 24 -1.46 3.57 2.18
N ALA A 25 -2.68 3.05 2.35
CA ALA A 25 -3.80 3.39 1.48
C ALA A 25 -4.10 4.89 1.45
N MET A 26 -4.08 5.54 2.62
CA MET A 26 -4.29 6.97 2.75
C MET A 26 -3.19 7.77 2.05
N ASN A 27 -1.93 7.34 2.17
CA ASN A 27 -0.84 7.97 1.45
C ASN A 27 -1.00 7.85 -0.07
N LEU A 28 -1.39 6.68 -0.58
CA LEU A 28 -1.64 6.50 -2.01
C LEU A 28 -2.75 7.43 -2.52
N ASN A 29 -3.85 7.55 -1.76
CA ASN A 29 -4.95 8.47 -2.08
C ASN A 29 -4.49 9.94 -2.05
N ARG A 30 -3.67 10.35 -1.08
CA ARG A 30 -3.11 11.71 -1.01
C ARG A 30 -2.18 12.00 -2.20
N ILE A 31 -1.30 11.06 -2.51
CA ILE A 31 -0.36 11.16 -3.65
C ILE A 31 -1.14 11.30 -4.95
N GLY A 32 -2.14 10.43 -5.18
CA GLY A 32 -2.96 10.48 -6.37
C GLY A 32 -3.72 11.80 -6.49
N ASN A 33 -4.39 12.25 -5.42
CA ASN A 33 -5.07 13.56 -5.43
C ASN A 33 -4.13 14.73 -5.78
N TRP A 34 -2.91 14.77 -5.20
CA TRP A 34 -1.95 15.83 -5.53
C TRP A 34 -1.43 15.74 -6.97
N ALA A 35 -1.26 14.53 -7.49
CA ALA A 35 -0.78 14.33 -8.85
C ALA A 35 -1.84 14.64 -9.91
N ALA A 36 -3.12 14.43 -9.58
CA ALA A 36 -4.25 14.82 -10.41
C ALA A 36 -4.46 16.34 -10.44
N ASP A 37 -4.20 17.02 -9.31
CA ASP A 37 -4.22 18.49 -9.20
C ASP A 37 -3.07 19.12 -10.00
N ASP A 38 -1.82 18.87 -9.58
CA ASP A 38 -0.62 19.30 -10.30
C ASP A 38 0.61 18.51 -9.79
N TYR A 39 0.96 17.43 -10.50
CA TYR A 39 2.14 16.63 -10.13
C TYR A 39 3.43 17.46 -10.04
N TYR A 40 3.66 18.39 -10.97
CA TYR A 40 4.94 19.11 -11.04
C TYR A 40 5.08 20.08 -9.87
N ALA A 41 4.04 20.85 -9.57
CA ALA A 41 4.03 21.74 -8.40
C ALA A 41 4.10 20.97 -7.07
N LYS A 42 3.55 19.75 -7.01
CA LYS A 42 3.55 18.93 -5.78
C LYS A 42 4.66 17.88 -5.73
N LYS A 43 5.58 17.83 -6.69
CA LYS A 43 6.60 16.76 -6.85
C LYS A 43 7.37 16.46 -5.57
N LYS A 44 7.87 17.49 -4.88
CA LYS A 44 8.62 17.32 -3.62
C LYS A 44 7.79 16.61 -2.54
N ARG A 45 6.51 17.00 -2.40
CA ARG A 45 5.58 16.40 -1.44
C ARG A 45 5.25 14.96 -1.82
N ILE A 46 5.00 14.70 -3.10
CA ILE A 46 4.74 13.36 -3.63
C ILE A 46 5.92 12.42 -3.34
N LYS A 47 7.16 12.85 -3.62
CA LYS A 47 8.37 12.06 -3.33
C LYS A 47 8.47 11.68 -1.85
N MET A 48 8.30 12.65 -0.95
CA MET A 48 8.32 12.40 0.49
C MET A 48 7.26 11.36 0.92
N PHE A 49 6.05 11.44 0.36
CA PHE A 49 4.99 10.49 0.69
C PHE A 49 5.21 9.10 0.06
N LEU A 50 5.85 9.01 -1.11
CA LEU A 50 6.29 7.73 -1.69
C LEU A 50 7.33 7.05 -0.79
N GLU A 51 8.31 7.80 -0.27
CA GLU A 51 9.30 7.28 0.68
C GLU A 51 8.65 6.80 1.98
N ASN A 52 7.75 7.60 2.56
CA ASN A 52 7.01 7.21 3.76
C ASN A 52 6.16 5.95 3.52
N THR A 53 5.53 5.84 2.35
CA THR A 53 4.76 4.65 1.97
C THR A 53 5.66 3.41 1.86
N THR A 54 6.87 3.56 1.29
CA THR A 54 7.86 2.47 1.26
C THR A 54 8.27 2.04 2.68
N LYS A 55 8.50 3.00 3.58
CA LYS A 55 8.85 2.70 4.99
C LYS A 55 7.72 1.95 5.70
N TYR A 56 6.47 2.36 5.51
CA TYR A 56 5.33 1.65 6.08
C TYR A 56 5.20 0.23 5.53
N LEU A 57 5.43 0.03 4.23
CA LEU A 57 5.42 -1.30 3.63
C LEU A 57 6.47 -2.24 4.23
N GLN A 58 7.68 -1.73 4.50
CA GLN A 58 8.73 -2.51 5.17
C GLN A 58 8.38 -2.89 6.61
N GLN A 59 7.46 -2.15 7.25
CA GLN A 59 6.98 -2.41 8.61
C GLN A 59 5.74 -3.29 8.66
N VAL A 60 5.12 -3.63 7.52
CA VAL A 60 4.00 -4.56 7.48
C VAL A 60 4.52 -5.96 7.74
N ASP A 61 4.04 -6.58 8.83
CA ASP A 61 4.35 -7.98 9.12
C ASP A 61 3.86 -8.89 7.99
N LYS A 62 4.43 -10.09 7.87
CA LYS A 62 4.07 -11.05 6.84
C LYS A 62 2.57 -11.37 6.90
N ILE A 63 1.82 -10.96 5.87
CA ILE A 63 0.40 -11.27 5.75
C ILE A 63 0.21 -12.79 5.80
N PRO A 64 -0.68 -13.32 6.67
CA PRO A 64 -0.92 -14.76 6.77
C PRO A 64 -1.32 -15.37 5.43
N HIS A 65 -0.71 -16.50 5.06
CA HIS A 65 -0.95 -17.16 3.77
C HIS A 65 -2.42 -17.56 3.54
N ASN A 66 -3.15 -17.85 4.61
CA ASN A 66 -4.57 -18.20 4.57
C ASN A 66 -5.51 -16.98 4.64
N SER A 67 -4.99 -15.75 4.71
CA SER A 67 -5.82 -14.56 4.72
C SER A 67 -6.41 -14.30 3.33
N PRO A 68 -7.73 -14.04 3.20
CA PRO A 68 -8.33 -13.58 1.94
C PRO A 68 -7.73 -12.26 1.40
N PHE A 69 -7.05 -11.50 2.26
CA PHE A 69 -6.34 -10.29 1.87
C PHE A 69 -5.00 -10.57 1.15
N LYS A 70 -4.38 -11.73 1.37
CA LYS A 70 -3.03 -12.06 0.89
C LYS A 70 -2.86 -11.84 -0.61
N LYS A 71 -3.77 -12.37 -1.42
CA LYS A 71 -3.73 -12.22 -2.88
C LYS A 71 -3.82 -10.76 -3.33
N THR A 72 -4.58 -9.93 -2.62
CA THR A 72 -4.65 -8.49 -2.91
C THR A 72 -3.35 -7.81 -2.56
N PHE A 73 -2.77 -8.11 -1.40
CA PHE A 73 -1.53 -7.51 -0.95
C PHE A 73 -0.34 -7.91 -1.84
N ASP A 74 -0.26 -9.17 -2.26
CA ASP A 74 0.81 -9.63 -3.17
C ASP A 74 0.79 -8.86 -4.49
N ARG A 75 -0.39 -8.74 -5.11
CA ARG A 75 -0.53 -7.94 -6.34
C ARG A 75 -0.15 -6.47 -6.13
N PHE A 76 -0.44 -5.91 -4.96
CA PHE A 76 -0.01 -4.56 -4.63
C PHE A 76 1.52 -4.47 -4.51
N MET A 77 2.15 -5.45 -3.86
CA MET A 77 3.61 -5.52 -3.71
C MET A 77 4.32 -5.67 -5.06
N ASP A 78 3.69 -6.30 -6.05
CA ASP A 78 4.21 -6.40 -7.41
C ASP A 78 4.07 -5.10 -8.22
N GLU A 79 2.99 -4.34 -7.97
CA GLU A 79 2.67 -3.11 -8.72
C GLU A 79 3.28 -1.84 -8.13
N TYR A 80 3.35 -1.74 -6.81
CA TYR A 80 3.82 -0.54 -6.13
C TYR A 80 5.25 -0.09 -6.52
N PRO A 81 6.24 -0.98 -6.69
CA PRO A 81 7.58 -0.57 -7.12
C PRO A 81 7.55 0.19 -8.45
N LYS A 82 6.76 -0.29 -9.42
CA LYS A 82 6.59 0.34 -10.73
C LYS A 82 5.94 1.71 -10.61
N LEU A 83 4.88 1.81 -9.80
CA LEU A 83 4.19 3.08 -9.54
C LEU A 83 5.10 4.08 -8.83
N LYS A 84 5.90 3.62 -7.87
CA LYS A 84 6.86 4.45 -7.16
C LYS A 84 7.90 5.01 -8.12
N GLU A 85 8.53 4.15 -8.91
CA GLU A 85 9.56 4.54 -9.89
C GLU A 85 9.02 5.57 -10.89
N GLU A 86 7.86 5.29 -11.51
CA GLU A 86 7.17 6.22 -12.41
C GLU A 86 6.91 7.58 -11.72
N GLY A 87 6.48 7.56 -10.46
CA GLY A 87 6.24 8.76 -9.65
C GLY A 87 7.51 9.52 -9.25
N LEU A 88 8.67 8.87 -9.15
CA LEU A 88 9.95 9.51 -8.81
C LEU A 88 10.60 10.17 -10.03
N GLU A 89 10.54 9.50 -11.17
CA GLU A 89 11.06 9.97 -12.46
C GLU A 89 10.22 11.15 -12.98
N GLY A 90 8.90 11.03 -12.87
CA GLY A 90 7.96 11.96 -13.46
C GLY A 90 7.05 11.19 -14.43
N PRO A 91 5.80 10.91 -14.04
CA PRO A 91 4.90 10.13 -14.89
C PRO A 91 4.65 10.85 -16.21
N LYS A 92 4.78 10.13 -17.33
CA LYS A 92 4.48 10.67 -18.67
C LYS A 92 3.03 11.15 -18.79
N LYS A 93 2.12 10.51 -18.04
CA LYS A 93 0.70 10.86 -17.94
C LYS A 93 0.32 11.00 -16.47
N PRO A 94 0.55 12.17 -15.84
CA PRO A 94 0.35 12.35 -14.40
C PRO A 94 -1.05 11.98 -13.90
N LEU A 95 -2.10 12.34 -14.66
CA LEU A 95 -3.48 12.01 -14.29
C LEU A 95 -3.74 10.49 -14.28
N TRP A 96 -3.23 9.76 -15.27
CA TRP A 96 -3.38 8.30 -15.32
C TRP A 96 -2.63 7.62 -14.19
N TRP A 97 -1.44 8.11 -13.87
CA TRP A 97 -0.68 7.62 -12.72
C TRP A 97 -1.40 7.91 -11.40
N ALA A 98 -1.97 9.12 -11.26
CA ALA A 98 -2.76 9.53 -10.12
C ALA A 98 -3.96 8.60 -9.87
N GLU A 99 -4.71 8.27 -10.92
CA GLU A 99 -5.84 7.34 -10.87
C GLU A 99 -5.42 5.95 -10.39
N LYS A 100 -4.28 5.43 -10.86
CA LYS A 100 -3.74 4.14 -10.40
C LYS A 100 -3.40 4.18 -8.90
N MET A 101 -2.77 5.26 -8.43
CA MET A 101 -2.45 5.44 -7.01
C MET A 101 -3.72 5.43 -6.17
N MET A 102 -4.75 6.18 -6.55
CA MET A 102 -6.04 6.21 -5.84
C MET A 102 -6.77 4.87 -5.91
N THR A 103 -6.71 4.18 -7.05
CA THR A 103 -7.30 2.85 -7.22
C THR A 103 -6.72 1.87 -6.21
N TRP A 104 -5.39 1.83 -6.06
CA TRP A 104 -4.76 1.01 -5.04
C TRP A 104 -5.08 1.47 -3.61
N GLY A 105 -5.13 2.78 -3.36
CA GLY A 105 -5.57 3.32 -2.07
C GLY A 105 -6.97 2.81 -1.68
N ASN A 106 -7.92 2.85 -2.61
CA ASN A 106 -9.29 2.37 -2.38
C ASN A 106 -9.35 0.85 -2.21
N ILE A 107 -8.65 0.08 -3.07
CA ILE A 107 -8.58 -1.39 -2.95
C ILE A 107 -8.03 -1.80 -1.58
N LEU A 108 -6.92 -1.21 -1.13
CA LEU A 108 -6.30 -1.53 0.16
C LEU A 108 -7.21 -1.13 1.33
N THR A 109 -7.88 0.02 1.24
CA THR A 109 -8.85 0.48 2.25
C THR A 109 -9.96 -0.55 2.46
N HIS A 110 -10.60 -1.01 1.37
CA HIS A 110 -11.71 -1.95 1.47
C HIS A 110 -11.26 -3.37 1.84
N ARG A 111 -10.18 -3.86 1.22
CA ARG A 111 -9.77 -5.26 1.33
C ARG A 111 -9.01 -5.56 2.61
N SER A 112 -8.39 -4.57 3.27
CA SER A 112 -7.75 -4.75 4.57
C SER A 112 -8.71 -5.22 5.67
N THR A 113 -10.04 -5.05 5.47
CA THR A 113 -11.06 -5.60 6.37
C THR A 113 -10.96 -7.11 6.58
N PHE A 114 -10.42 -7.85 5.62
CA PHE A 114 -10.21 -9.30 5.74
C PHE A 114 -9.03 -9.69 6.65
N LEU A 115 -8.28 -8.73 7.20
CA LEU A 115 -7.28 -9.00 8.23
C LEU A 115 -7.88 -9.06 9.64
N SER A 116 -8.96 -8.30 9.89
CA SER A 116 -9.54 -8.16 11.24
C SER A 116 -10.94 -8.77 11.37
N LYS A 117 -11.41 -9.49 10.34
CA LYS A 117 -12.59 -10.34 10.40
C LYS A 117 -12.19 -11.71 10.96
#